data_AF-A0A928YQ58-F1
#
_entry.id   AF-A0A928YQ58-F1
#
_cell.length_a   1.000
_cell.length_b   1.000
_cell.length_c   1.000
_cell.angle_alpha   90.00
_cell.angle_beta   90.00
_cell.angle_gamma   90.00
#
_symmetry.space_group_name_H-M   'P 1'
#
loop_
_entity.id
_entity.type
_entity.pdbx_description
1 polymer ?
#
loop_
_entity_poly.entity_id
_entity_poly.type
_entity_poly.pdbx_seq_one_letter_code
_entity_poly.pdbx_strand_id
1 'polypeptide(L)'
;MKKLKTYILPFLGWLFLAYLLCASIYILFLLKTENILPTKLFTIFIPLIIGAAIAFFARGKVLKNVENGRYIFRFRVVDIQFIAVFIFCLLIGFSQLSKSLYFNLANVLYLNTIDELPKYTQPPFLELGDWYADRQRAIPLHTFERGSLFNSDKVYVKTLFLLPVFSKEKAYESGAKAWLAFDYSSSMPFEEFVETNGKKQYDEFLSHFKKINVRAFRYFESYPENTLKRVYTELARTHSYFQSGYINIYQGMDTDRDLWAQYYVRQFLYYFIFVIIPLLIVSSLFVRTNHSDSHGNPYQA
;
A
#
# COMPACT_ATOMS: atom_id res chain seq x y z
N MET A 1 -9.96 -20.95 30.96
CA MET A 1 -8.93 -19.89 30.83
C MET A 1 -7.49 -20.38 30.73
N LYS A 2 -6.98 -21.29 31.61
CA LYS A 2 -5.57 -21.74 31.55
C LYS A 2 -5.15 -22.29 30.17
N LYS A 3 -5.93 -23.19 29.57
CA LYS A 3 -5.65 -23.74 28.22
C LYS A 3 -5.67 -22.69 27.11
N LEU A 4 -6.55 -21.68 27.18
CA LEU A 4 -6.62 -20.59 26.20
C LEU A 4 -5.33 -19.74 26.20
N LYS A 5 -4.80 -19.44 27.39
CA LYS A 5 -3.50 -18.76 27.55
C LYS A 5 -2.34 -19.59 26.97
N THR A 6 -2.40 -20.91 27.07
CA THR A 6 -1.37 -21.82 26.56
C THR A 6 -1.22 -21.79 25.03
N TYR A 7 -2.29 -21.51 24.28
CA TYR A 7 -2.24 -21.49 22.81
C TYR A 7 -2.14 -20.08 22.20
N ILE A 8 -2.83 -19.09 22.79
CA ILE A 8 -2.84 -17.73 22.25
C ILE A 8 -1.49 -17.02 22.47
N LEU A 9 -0.86 -17.20 23.63
CA LEU A 9 0.36 -16.47 23.96
C LEU A 9 1.55 -16.86 23.06
N PRO A 10 1.83 -18.16 22.81
CA PRO A 10 2.85 -18.56 21.85
C PRO A 10 2.51 -18.09 20.43
N PHE A 11 1.23 -18.12 20.04
CA PHE A 11 0.80 -17.65 18.73
C PHE A 11 1.08 -16.16 18.55
N LEU A 12 0.70 -15.32 19.52
CA LEU A 12 1.00 -13.89 19.50
C LEU A 12 2.52 -13.65 19.45
N GLY A 13 3.31 -14.45 20.17
CA GLY A 13 4.77 -14.41 20.11
C GLY A 13 5.30 -14.72 18.71
N TRP A 14 4.80 -15.77 18.05
CA TRP A 14 5.17 -16.11 16.67
C TRP A 14 4.74 -15.04 15.67
N LEU A 15 3.55 -14.47 15.85
CA LEU A 15 3.03 -13.41 14.98
C LEU A 15 3.85 -12.13 15.15
N PHE A 16 4.22 -11.77 16.37
CA PHE A 16 5.10 -10.63 16.64
C PHE A 16 6.49 -10.84 16.03
N LEU A 17 7.08 -12.03 16.19
CA LEU A 17 8.34 -12.39 15.55
C LEU A 17 8.23 -12.31 14.02
N ALA A 18 7.11 -12.77 13.45
CA ALA A 18 6.85 -12.67 12.01
C ALA A 18 6.80 -11.22 11.54
N TYR A 19 6.10 -10.34 12.26
CA TYR A 19 6.08 -8.91 11.95
C TYR A 19 7.47 -8.28 12.03
N LEU A 20 8.25 -8.63 13.06
CA LEU A 20 9.61 -8.12 13.22
C LEU A 20 10.50 -8.54 12.06
N LEU A 21 10.45 -9.82 11.65
CA LEU A 21 11.19 -10.31 10.50
C LEU A 21 10.73 -9.67 9.19
N CYS A 22 9.42 -9.53 8.99
CA CYS A 22 8.87 -8.84 7.81
C CYS A 22 9.36 -7.39 7.75
N ALA A 23 9.28 -6.67 8.86
CA ALA A 23 9.73 -5.29 8.97
C ALA A 23 11.23 -5.17 8.68
N SER A 24 12.07 -5.99 9.30
CA SER A 24 13.52 -5.97 9.09
C SER A 24 13.90 -6.22 7.62
N ILE A 25 13.32 -7.24 6.98
CA ILE A 25 13.58 -7.53 5.56
C ILE A 25 13.09 -6.38 4.67
N TYR A 26 11.91 -5.83 4.96
CA TYR A 26 11.36 -4.72 4.20
C TYR A 26 12.18 -3.44 4.33
N ILE A 27 12.70 -3.12 5.52
CA ILE A 27 13.61 -1.99 5.75
C ILE A 27 14.90 -2.17 4.97
N LEU A 28 15.53 -3.35 5.04
CA LEU A 28 16.75 -3.65 4.29
C LEU A 28 16.54 -3.47 2.78
N PHE A 29 15.37 -3.86 2.29
CA PHE A 29 14.98 -3.62 0.91
C PHE A 29 14.85 -2.12 0.61
N LEU A 30 14.08 -1.39 1.43
CA LEU A 30 13.85 0.06 1.31
C LEU A 30 15.15 0.87 1.25
N LEU A 31 16.14 0.51 2.06
CA LEU A 31 17.44 1.21 2.12
C LEU A 31 18.35 0.90 0.92
N LYS A 32 18.17 -0.25 0.26
CA LYS A 32 19.05 -0.70 -0.83
C LYS A 32 18.50 -0.44 -2.22
N THR A 33 17.19 -0.28 -2.37
CA THR A 33 16.58 -0.05 -3.68
C THR A 33 16.04 1.37 -3.79
N GLU A 34 16.53 2.10 -4.80
CA GLU A 34 16.00 3.41 -5.21
C GLU A 34 14.65 3.28 -5.93
N ASN A 35 13.64 2.68 -5.29
CA ASN A 35 12.28 2.50 -5.82
C ASN A 35 12.15 1.68 -7.13
N ILE A 36 13.18 0.93 -7.53
CA ILE A 36 13.23 0.21 -8.83
C ILE A 36 12.19 -0.93 -8.94
N LEU A 37 11.68 -1.46 -7.83
CA LEU A 37 10.65 -2.51 -7.85
C LEU A 37 9.32 -2.04 -7.25
N PRO A 38 8.18 -2.64 -7.67
CA PRO A 38 6.89 -2.35 -7.10
C PRO A 38 6.89 -2.71 -5.60
N THR A 39 6.98 -1.69 -4.74
CA THR A 39 6.91 -1.81 -3.28
C THR A 39 5.68 -2.62 -2.84
N LYS A 40 4.58 -2.56 -3.61
CA LYS A 40 3.35 -3.34 -3.41
C LYS A 40 3.51 -4.86 -3.52
N LEU A 41 4.45 -5.37 -4.32
CA LEU A 41 4.67 -6.82 -4.41
C LEU A 41 5.38 -7.32 -3.15
N PHE A 42 6.34 -6.55 -2.65
CA PHE A 42 7.06 -6.89 -1.42
C PHE A 42 6.17 -6.87 -0.18
N THR A 43 5.18 -5.97 -0.12
CA THR A 43 4.21 -5.96 0.99
C THR A 43 3.31 -7.21 1.02
N ILE A 44 3.27 -8.00 -0.06
CA ILE A 44 2.52 -9.27 -0.15
C ILE A 44 3.47 -10.46 -0.02
N PHE A 45 4.57 -10.51 -0.78
CA PHE A 45 5.45 -11.68 -0.81
C PHE A 45 6.26 -11.86 0.47
N ILE A 46 6.75 -10.77 1.09
CA ILE A 46 7.51 -10.86 2.35
C ILE A 46 6.68 -11.55 3.44
N PRO A 47 5.46 -11.09 3.78
CA PRO A 47 4.65 -11.76 4.79
C PRO A 47 4.20 -13.16 4.34
N LEU A 48 4.00 -13.44 3.05
CA LEU A 48 3.70 -14.81 2.61
C LEU A 48 4.87 -15.78 2.87
N ILE A 49 6.09 -15.41 2.49
CA ILE A 49 7.28 -16.27 2.63
C ILE A 49 7.62 -16.47 4.11
N ILE A 50 7.70 -15.37 4.87
CA ILE A 50 8.02 -15.43 6.31
C ILE A 50 6.88 -16.12 7.06
N GLY A 51 5.63 -15.82 6.68
CA GLY A 51 4.45 -16.43 7.26
C GLY A 51 4.44 -17.95 7.08
N ALA A 52 4.69 -18.43 5.86
CA ALA A 52 4.78 -19.85 5.55
C ALA A 52 5.95 -20.52 6.27
N ALA A 53 7.13 -19.91 6.30
CA ALA A 53 8.31 -20.44 6.98
C ALA A 53 8.07 -20.58 8.50
N ILE A 54 7.57 -19.52 9.15
CA ILE A 54 7.28 -19.55 10.59
C ILE A 54 6.15 -20.54 10.89
N ALA A 55 5.10 -20.57 10.08
CA ALA A 55 4.01 -21.51 10.28
C ALA A 55 4.50 -22.98 10.15
N PHE A 56 5.41 -23.26 9.23
CA PHE A 56 6.06 -24.57 9.09
C PHE A 56 6.86 -24.97 10.34
N PHE A 57 7.67 -24.06 10.90
CA PHE A 57 8.43 -24.32 12.13
C PHE A 57 7.55 -24.39 13.39
N ALA A 58 6.54 -23.52 13.48
CA ALA A 58 5.60 -23.48 14.58
C ALA A 58 4.73 -24.75 14.63
N ARG A 59 4.44 -25.35 13.46
CA ARG A 59 3.73 -26.63 13.35
C ARG A 59 4.32 -27.68 14.28
N GLY A 60 5.65 -27.86 14.22
CA GLY A 60 6.35 -28.89 14.99
C GLY A 60 6.34 -28.69 16.50
N LYS A 61 6.09 -27.47 17.02
CA LYS A 61 6.06 -27.17 18.46
C LYS A 61 4.65 -27.01 19.03
N VAL A 62 3.72 -26.43 18.28
CA VAL A 62 2.34 -26.20 18.73
C VAL A 62 1.49 -27.47 18.60
N LEU A 63 1.71 -28.28 17.56
CA LEU A 63 0.92 -29.49 17.29
C LEU A 63 1.49 -30.76 17.94
N LYS A 64 2.79 -30.80 18.29
CA LYS A 64 3.35 -31.92 19.08
C LYS A 64 2.66 -32.12 20.44
N ASN A 65 2.15 -31.04 21.02
CA ASN A 65 1.38 -31.09 22.27
C ASN A 65 -0.08 -31.54 22.08
N VAL A 66 -0.56 -31.63 20.84
CA VAL A 66 -1.90 -32.10 20.48
C VAL A 66 -1.84 -33.54 19.93
N GLU A 67 -0.73 -33.92 19.29
CA GLU A 67 -0.51 -35.24 18.72
C GLU A 67 0.38 -36.14 19.58
N ASN A 68 -0.12 -36.53 20.75
CA ASN A 68 0.26 -37.83 21.31
C ASN A 68 -0.57 -38.90 20.59
N GLY A 69 -0.11 -39.32 19.40
CA GLY A 69 -0.58 -40.55 18.77
C GLY A 69 -1.02 -40.40 17.31
N ARG A 70 -0.10 -40.77 16.42
CA ARG A 70 -0.30 -41.29 15.06
C ARG A 70 -0.86 -40.30 14.01
N TYR A 71 -0.14 -40.26 12.89
CA TYR A 71 -0.55 -40.01 11.49
C TYR A 71 0.27 -38.91 10.79
N ILE A 72 1.37 -39.35 10.17
CA ILE A 72 2.35 -38.56 9.41
C ILE A 72 1.77 -37.97 8.09
N PHE A 73 0.54 -38.32 7.69
CA PHE A 73 -0.02 -37.94 6.37
C PHE A 73 -1.42 -37.31 6.35
N ARG A 74 -2.07 -37.08 7.50
CA ARG A 74 -3.31 -36.29 7.51
C ARG A 74 -2.96 -34.84 7.84
N PHE A 75 -2.73 -34.03 6.82
CA PHE A 75 -2.96 -32.58 6.95
C PHE A 75 -4.42 -32.40 7.39
N ARG A 76 -4.66 -32.28 8.70
CA ARG A 76 -6.00 -32.06 9.22
C ARG A 76 -6.43 -30.67 8.76
N VAL A 77 -7.69 -30.51 8.37
CA VAL A 77 -8.30 -29.23 7.97
C VAL A 77 -7.96 -28.09 8.96
N VAL A 78 -7.77 -28.43 10.23
CA VAL A 78 -7.31 -27.55 11.31
C VAL A 78 -5.92 -26.94 11.06
N ASP A 79 -4.95 -27.69 10.51
CA ASP A 79 -3.61 -27.20 10.18
C ASP A 79 -3.67 -26.14 9.08
N ILE A 80 -4.48 -26.40 8.05
CA ILE A 80 -4.64 -25.50 6.89
C ILE A 80 -5.34 -24.20 7.33
N GLN A 81 -6.40 -24.31 8.13
CA GLN A 81 -7.11 -23.16 8.69
C GLN A 81 -6.20 -22.30 9.58
N PHE A 82 -5.37 -22.93 10.41
CA PHE A 82 -4.42 -22.23 11.27
C PHE A 82 -3.38 -21.44 10.45
N ILE A 83 -2.77 -22.08 9.45
CA ILE A 83 -1.79 -21.44 8.58
C ILE A 83 -2.44 -20.28 7.80
N ALA A 84 -3.64 -20.50 7.26
CA ALA A 84 -4.37 -19.46 6.53
C ALA A 84 -4.69 -18.25 7.42
N VAL A 85 -5.17 -18.46 8.64
CA VAL A 85 -5.46 -17.38 9.59
C VAL A 85 -4.19 -16.64 10.00
N PHE A 86 -3.08 -17.35 10.26
CA PHE A 86 -1.79 -16.75 10.59
C PHE A 86 -1.28 -15.83 9.46
N ILE A 87 -1.27 -16.34 8.22
CA ILE A 87 -0.84 -15.58 7.04
C ILE A 87 -1.76 -14.38 6.79
N PHE A 88 -3.08 -14.56 6.93
CA PHE A 88 -4.05 -13.50 6.75
C PHE A 88 -3.86 -12.36 7.76
N CYS A 89 -3.66 -12.69 9.04
CA CYS A 89 -3.33 -11.70 10.07
C CYS A 89 -2.06 -10.92 9.69
N LEU A 90 -1.01 -11.66 9.32
CA LEU A 90 0.27 -11.09 8.93
C LEU A 90 0.12 -10.12 7.75
N LEU A 91 -0.62 -10.49 6.70
CA LEU A 91 -0.89 -9.63 5.54
C LEU A 91 -1.62 -8.32 5.91
N ILE A 92 -2.70 -8.41 6.70
CA ILE A 92 -3.49 -7.23 7.07
C ILE A 92 -2.65 -6.25 7.90
N GLY A 93 -2.00 -6.75 8.95
CA GLY A 93 -1.18 -5.90 9.81
C GLY A 93 0.03 -5.34 9.05
N PHE A 94 0.69 -6.17 8.25
CA PHE A 94 1.92 -5.77 7.58
C PHE A 94 1.68 -4.70 6.52
N SER A 95 0.52 -4.71 5.85
CA SER A 95 0.16 -3.68 4.87
C SER A 95 0.19 -2.25 5.43
N GLN A 96 -0.24 -2.05 6.69
CA GLN A 96 -0.17 -0.73 7.34
C GLN A 96 1.21 -0.47 7.91
N LEU A 97 1.83 -1.48 8.52
CA LEU A 97 3.18 -1.36 9.07
C LEU A 97 4.20 -0.97 7.99
N SER A 98 4.14 -1.59 6.82
CA SER A 98 5.04 -1.28 5.71
C SER A 98 4.90 0.16 5.23
N LYS A 99 3.68 0.71 5.19
CA LYS A 99 3.47 2.12 4.83
C LYS A 99 4.09 3.05 5.87
N SER A 100 3.88 2.79 7.16
CA SER A 100 4.54 3.55 8.22
C SER A 100 6.06 3.52 8.09
N LEU A 101 6.64 2.34 7.83
CA LEU A 101 8.08 2.20 7.63
C LEU A 101 8.57 2.98 6.41
N TYR A 102 7.82 2.94 5.30
CA TYR A 102 8.13 3.71 4.09
C TYR A 102 8.16 5.22 4.36
N PHE A 103 7.12 5.78 4.99
CA PHE A 103 7.09 7.20 5.32
C PHE A 103 8.18 7.58 6.33
N ASN A 104 8.53 6.73 7.30
CA ASN A 104 9.60 7.06 8.25
C ASN A 104 11.01 6.96 7.68
N LEU A 105 11.28 5.91 6.90
CA LEU A 105 12.64 5.44 6.60
C LEU A 105 13.06 5.59 5.14
N ALA A 106 12.14 5.88 4.22
CA ALA A 106 12.54 6.13 2.85
C ALA A 106 13.37 7.41 2.75
N ASN A 107 14.36 7.39 1.85
CA ASN A 107 15.26 8.49 1.64
C ASN A 107 14.53 9.74 1.14
N VAL A 108 14.91 10.88 1.72
CA VAL A 108 14.47 12.21 1.29
C VAL A 108 15.66 12.88 0.62
N LEU A 109 15.48 13.30 -0.63
CA LEU A 109 16.42 14.18 -1.30
C LEU A 109 16.01 15.62 -1.04
N TYR A 110 16.89 16.39 -0.39
CA TYR A 110 16.70 17.81 -0.16
C TYR A 110 17.44 18.57 -1.26
N LEU A 111 16.73 19.41 -2.01
CA LEU A 111 17.34 20.28 -3.02
C LEU A 111 17.00 21.73 -2.76
N ASN A 112 17.99 22.61 -2.97
CA ASN A 112 17.76 24.04 -2.88
C ASN A 112 16.93 24.53 -4.07
N THR A 113 17.16 23.96 -5.25
CA THR A 113 16.38 24.24 -6.45
C THR A 113 16.10 22.96 -7.24
N ILE A 114 14.97 22.91 -7.95
CA ILE A 114 14.62 21.75 -8.79
C ILE A 114 15.65 21.51 -9.92
N ASP A 115 16.42 22.53 -10.31
CA ASP A 115 17.45 22.39 -11.35
C ASP A 115 18.59 21.44 -10.95
N GLU A 116 18.79 21.21 -9.64
CA GLU A 116 19.78 20.28 -9.09
C GLU A 116 19.32 18.81 -9.19
N LEU A 117 18.07 18.54 -9.58
CA LEU A 117 17.52 17.19 -9.63
C LEU A 117 18.29 16.34 -10.68
N PRO A 118 18.97 15.26 -10.27
CA PRO A 118 19.72 14.44 -11.20
C PRO A 118 18.81 13.79 -12.26
N LYS A 119 19.31 13.70 -13.49
CA LYS A 119 18.64 12.95 -14.56
C LYS A 119 18.53 11.48 -14.17
N TYR A 120 17.38 10.87 -14.47
CA TYR A 120 17.09 9.44 -14.26
C TYR A 120 17.11 8.96 -12.80
N THR A 121 17.21 9.85 -11.82
CA THR A 121 17.05 9.52 -10.40
C THR A 121 15.68 9.95 -9.93
N GLN A 122 14.92 9.03 -9.34
CA GLN A 122 13.58 9.30 -8.80
C GLN A 122 13.53 8.95 -7.30
N PRO A 123 14.06 9.84 -6.43
CA PRO A 123 14.02 9.62 -4.99
C PRO A 123 12.57 9.39 -4.51
N PRO A 124 12.36 8.55 -3.48
CA PRO A 124 11.03 8.31 -2.90
C PRO A 124 10.35 9.58 -2.43
N PHE A 125 11.13 10.48 -1.82
CA PHE A 125 10.69 11.77 -1.35
C PHE A 125 11.66 12.85 -1.79
N LEU A 126 11.10 13.99 -2.20
CA LEU A 126 11.82 15.18 -2.59
C LEU A 126 11.30 16.36 -1.76
N GLU A 127 12.22 17.11 -1.14
CA GLU A 127 11.94 18.38 -0.48
C GLU A 127 12.65 19.50 -1.25
N LEU A 128 11.90 20.55 -1.62
CA LEU A 128 12.37 21.61 -2.52
C LEU A 128 12.24 22.99 -1.90
N GLY A 129 13.34 23.76 -1.91
CA GLY A 129 13.32 25.18 -1.54
C GLY A 129 12.76 26.08 -2.66
N ASP A 130 13.37 26.00 -3.84
CA ASP A 130 13.04 26.79 -5.03
C ASP A 130 12.39 25.93 -6.11
N TRP A 131 11.08 26.11 -6.28
CA TRP A 131 10.30 25.44 -7.31
C TRP A 131 9.00 26.20 -7.65
N TYR A 132 8.53 26.06 -8.87
CA TYR A 132 7.34 26.70 -9.40
C TYR A 132 6.56 25.73 -10.28
N ALA A 133 5.24 25.73 -10.15
CA ALA A 133 4.34 25.03 -11.07
C ALA A 133 3.19 25.95 -11.47
N ASP A 134 2.85 25.92 -12.76
CA ASP A 134 1.77 26.73 -13.32
C ASP A 134 0.52 25.89 -13.59
N ARG A 135 -0.52 26.16 -12.81
CA ARG A 135 -1.82 25.49 -12.92
C ARG A 135 -2.51 25.71 -14.27
N GLN A 136 -2.21 26.79 -14.99
CA GLN A 136 -2.80 27.05 -16.30
C GLN A 136 -2.23 26.14 -17.39
N ARG A 137 -1.06 25.53 -17.15
CA ARG A 137 -0.39 24.59 -18.04
C ARG A 137 -0.63 23.13 -17.65
N ALA A 138 -1.67 22.87 -16.85
CA ALA A 138 -2.07 21.53 -16.50
C ALA A 138 -2.47 20.72 -17.73
N ILE A 139 -1.97 19.50 -17.84
CA ILE A 139 -2.40 18.53 -18.83
C ILE A 139 -3.43 17.62 -18.14
N PRO A 140 -4.74 17.76 -18.47
CA PRO A 140 -5.75 16.85 -17.96
C PRO A 140 -5.73 15.55 -18.76
N LEU A 141 -5.71 14.42 -18.07
CA LEU A 141 -5.99 13.11 -18.61
C LEU A 141 -7.24 12.55 -17.96
N HIS A 142 -8.22 12.24 -18.77
CA HIS A 142 -9.49 11.73 -18.33
C HIS A 142 -9.70 10.33 -18.89
N THR A 143 -9.95 9.37 -18.00
CA THR A 143 -10.22 7.98 -18.37
C THR A 143 -11.42 7.45 -17.60
N PHE A 144 -12.07 6.44 -18.18
CA PHE A 144 -13.22 5.78 -17.60
C PHE A 144 -13.00 4.27 -17.66
N GLU A 145 -13.30 3.61 -16.54
CA GLU A 145 -13.22 2.17 -16.41
C GLU A 145 -14.54 1.64 -15.87
N ARG A 146 -15.13 0.66 -16.55
CA ARG A 146 -16.32 -0.01 -16.03
C ARG A 146 -15.96 -0.79 -14.77
N GLY A 147 -16.86 -0.80 -13.79
CA GLY A 147 -16.67 -1.57 -12.57
C GLY A 147 -16.52 -3.06 -12.84
N SER A 148 -15.91 -3.75 -11.88
CA SER A 148 -15.74 -5.21 -11.94
C SER A 148 -17.09 -5.93 -11.90
N LEU A 149 -17.07 -7.26 -12.03
CA LEU A 149 -18.26 -8.12 -11.99
C LEU A 149 -19.21 -7.83 -10.81
N PHE A 150 -18.69 -7.40 -9.65
CA PHE A 150 -19.47 -7.10 -8.46
C PHE A 150 -20.01 -5.66 -8.39
N ASN A 151 -19.58 -4.77 -9.28
CA ASN A 151 -20.00 -3.36 -9.38
C ASN A 151 -20.26 -2.99 -10.85
N SER A 152 -20.89 -3.88 -11.61
CA SER A 152 -21.06 -3.76 -13.07
C SER A 152 -21.99 -2.62 -13.49
N ASP A 153 -22.77 -2.13 -12.53
CA ASP A 153 -23.66 -0.96 -12.56
C ASP A 153 -22.90 0.37 -12.37
N LYS A 154 -21.61 0.34 -12.05
CA LYS A 154 -20.79 1.54 -11.81
C LYS A 154 -19.73 1.75 -12.88
N VAL A 155 -19.41 3.02 -13.10
CA VAL A 155 -18.27 3.48 -13.89
C VAL A 155 -17.35 4.27 -12.97
N TYR A 156 -16.07 3.93 -13.00
CA TYR A 156 -15.01 4.66 -12.33
C TYR A 156 -14.48 5.73 -13.27
N VAL A 157 -14.75 6.98 -12.93
CA VAL A 157 -14.25 8.16 -13.62
C VAL A 157 -12.95 8.59 -12.96
N LYS A 158 -11.86 8.58 -13.73
CA LYS A 158 -10.54 8.96 -13.27
C LYS A 158 -10.07 10.19 -14.04
N THR A 159 -9.64 11.20 -13.31
CA THR A 159 -9.04 12.40 -13.88
C THR A 159 -7.72 12.64 -13.22
N LEU A 160 -6.69 12.80 -14.03
CA LEU A 160 -5.40 13.26 -13.55
C LEU A 160 -5.01 14.58 -14.18
N PHE A 161 -4.55 15.51 -13.34
CA PHE A 161 -3.91 16.74 -13.76
C PHE A 161 -2.40 16.63 -13.58
N LEU A 162 -1.65 16.84 -14.67
CA LEU A 162 -0.19 16.85 -14.67
C LEU A 162 0.31 18.30 -14.80
N LEU A 163 1.19 18.73 -13.89
CA LEU A 163 1.77 20.07 -13.90
C LEU A 163 3.29 20.01 -14.11
N PRO A 164 3.86 20.79 -15.04
CA PRO A 164 5.30 20.91 -15.15
C PRO A 164 5.89 21.69 -13.97
N VAL A 165 7.03 21.25 -13.46
CA VAL A 165 7.79 21.91 -12.39
C VAL A 165 9.07 22.56 -12.95
N PHE A 166 9.24 23.82 -12.62
CA PHE A 166 10.38 24.68 -12.98
C PHE A 166 11.05 25.23 -11.72
N SER A 167 12.26 25.78 -11.86
CA SER A 167 12.81 26.72 -10.85
C SER A 167 11.98 28.00 -10.87
N LYS A 168 11.80 28.69 -9.72
CA LYS A 168 11.06 29.98 -9.72
C LYS A 168 11.82 31.04 -10.49
N GLU A 169 13.15 31.04 -10.41
CA GLU A 169 14.00 32.08 -11.01
C GLU A 169 14.02 32.02 -12.54
N LYS A 170 13.88 30.81 -13.11
CA LYS A 170 13.99 30.55 -14.55
C LYS A 170 12.75 29.88 -15.12
N ALA A 171 11.59 30.16 -14.54
CA ALA A 171 10.33 29.58 -14.98
C ALA A 171 10.15 29.82 -16.50
N TYR A 172 9.86 28.75 -17.24
CA TYR A 172 9.68 28.75 -18.71
C TYR A 172 10.92 29.05 -19.56
N GLU A 173 12.02 29.54 -18.97
CA GLU A 173 13.30 29.69 -19.67
C GLU A 173 14.04 28.35 -19.73
N SER A 174 13.93 27.54 -18.68
CA SER A 174 14.39 26.16 -18.65
C SER A 174 13.25 25.17 -18.88
N GLY A 175 13.56 24.02 -19.47
CA GLY A 175 12.61 22.91 -19.58
C GLY A 175 12.22 22.36 -18.20
N ALA A 176 11.01 21.83 -18.09
CA ALA A 176 10.52 21.22 -16.85
C ALA A 176 11.45 20.09 -16.39
N LYS A 177 11.75 20.06 -15.09
CA LYS A 177 12.67 19.08 -14.47
C LYS A 177 11.93 17.92 -13.80
N ALA A 178 10.69 18.17 -13.43
CA ALA A 178 9.80 17.20 -12.83
C ALA A 178 8.35 17.53 -13.18
N TRP A 179 7.45 16.61 -12.84
CA TRP A 179 6.02 16.76 -13.03
C TRP A 179 5.29 16.51 -11.71
N LEU A 180 4.24 17.28 -11.44
CA LEU A 180 3.31 17.03 -10.34
C LEU A 180 2.04 16.39 -10.87
N ALA A 181 1.71 15.24 -10.32
CA ALA A 181 0.51 14.47 -10.61
C ALA A 181 -0.53 14.68 -9.51
N PHE A 182 -1.77 14.97 -9.92
CA PHE A 182 -2.94 15.03 -9.05
C PHE A 182 -3.98 14.02 -9.54
N ASP A 183 -4.09 12.89 -8.84
CA ASP A 183 -4.96 11.77 -9.21
C ASP A 183 -6.31 11.91 -8.50
N TYR A 184 -7.39 11.96 -9.28
CA TYR A 184 -8.77 11.95 -8.82
C TYR A 184 -9.50 10.72 -9.37
N SER A 185 -10.25 10.05 -8.50
CA SER A 185 -11.05 8.88 -8.88
C SER A 185 -12.35 8.89 -8.11
N SER A 186 -13.47 8.69 -8.81
CA SER A 186 -14.78 8.51 -8.20
C SER A 186 -15.59 7.50 -9.00
N SER A 187 -16.51 6.81 -8.33
CA SER A 187 -17.47 5.92 -8.98
C SER A 187 -18.81 6.61 -9.13
N MET A 188 -19.44 6.46 -10.29
CA MET A 188 -20.82 6.89 -10.52
C MET A 188 -21.65 5.76 -11.14
N PRO A 189 -22.98 5.77 -10.99
CA PRO A 189 -23.86 4.84 -11.70
C PRO A 189 -23.67 4.94 -13.22
N PHE A 190 -23.75 3.81 -13.91
CA PHE A 190 -23.60 3.74 -15.37
C PHE A 190 -24.64 4.58 -16.10
N GLU A 191 -25.88 4.61 -15.60
CA GLU A 191 -26.97 5.43 -16.16
C GLU A 191 -26.62 6.92 -16.13
N GLU A 192 -26.13 7.44 -14.99
CA GLU A 192 -25.68 8.82 -14.85
C GLU A 192 -24.47 9.11 -15.76
N PHE A 193 -23.58 8.12 -15.96
CA PHE A 193 -22.45 8.26 -16.88
C PHE A 193 -22.91 8.37 -18.33
N VAL A 194 -23.90 7.59 -18.76
CA VAL A 194 -24.44 7.67 -20.14
C VAL A 194 -25.07 9.04 -20.41
N GLU A 195 -25.76 9.61 -19.43
CA GLU A 195 -26.41 10.92 -19.58
C GLU A 195 -25.42 12.09 -19.60
N THR A 196 -24.40 12.04 -18.74
CA THR A 196 -23.48 13.17 -18.52
C THR A 196 -22.11 13.01 -19.17
N ASN A 197 -21.82 11.81 -19.69
CA ASN A 197 -20.50 11.39 -20.15
C ASN A 197 -19.38 11.66 -19.12
N GLY A 198 -19.69 11.53 -17.83
CA GLY A 198 -18.76 11.79 -16.72
C GLY A 198 -18.38 13.26 -16.51
N LYS A 199 -19.01 14.20 -17.23
CA LYS A 199 -18.69 15.64 -17.18
C LYS A 199 -18.86 16.22 -15.78
N LYS A 200 -19.91 15.82 -15.07
CA LYS A 200 -20.21 16.31 -13.72
C LYS A 200 -19.05 16.02 -12.75
N GLN A 201 -18.56 14.78 -12.72
CA GLN A 201 -17.43 14.37 -11.89
C GLN A 201 -16.13 15.06 -12.34
N TYR A 202 -15.92 15.20 -13.65
CA TYR A 202 -14.77 15.96 -14.16
C TYR A 202 -14.79 17.42 -13.68
N ASP A 203 -15.94 18.10 -13.77
CA ASP A 203 -16.10 19.50 -13.34
C ASP A 203 -15.89 19.66 -11.83
N GLU A 204 -16.35 18.70 -11.02
CA GLU A 204 -16.07 18.65 -9.58
C GLU A 204 -14.57 18.51 -9.29
N PHE A 205 -13.89 17.57 -9.96
CA PHE A 205 -12.43 17.39 -9.82
C PHE A 205 -11.66 18.63 -10.25
N LEU A 206 -12.05 19.25 -11.38
CA LEU A 206 -11.46 20.49 -11.86
C LEU A 206 -11.70 21.64 -10.87
N SER A 207 -12.90 21.74 -10.29
CA SER A 207 -13.19 22.74 -9.26
C SER A 207 -12.34 22.54 -8.02
N HIS A 208 -12.11 21.31 -7.58
CA HIS A 208 -11.23 21.03 -6.45
C HIS A 208 -9.78 21.39 -6.78
N PHE A 209 -9.27 20.93 -7.92
CA PHE A 209 -7.92 21.23 -8.40
C PHE A 209 -7.62 22.73 -8.46
N LYS A 210 -8.58 23.53 -8.95
CA LYS A 210 -8.47 25.00 -8.98
C LYS A 210 -8.33 25.65 -7.60
N LYS A 211 -8.84 25.01 -6.54
CA LYS A 211 -8.77 25.51 -5.16
C LYS A 211 -7.50 25.08 -4.42
N ILE A 212 -6.79 24.05 -4.90
CA ILE A 212 -5.55 23.59 -4.26
C ILE A 212 -4.46 24.67 -4.35
N ASN A 213 -3.84 24.97 -3.20
CA ASN A 213 -2.65 25.78 -3.15
C ASN A 213 -1.40 24.93 -3.40
N VAL A 214 -1.12 24.66 -4.67
CA VAL A 214 0.01 23.80 -5.09
C VAL A 214 1.33 24.32 -4.51
N ARG A 215 1.52 25.64 -4.44
CA ARG A 215 2.76 26.26 -3.93
C ARG A 215 3.03 26.01 -2.44
N ALA A 216 2.05 25.51 -1.69
CA ALA A 216 2.21 25.18 -0.27
C ALA A 216 2.90 23.82 -0.05
N PHE A 217 3.02 22.99 -1.09
CA PHE A 217 3.64 21.68 -0.97
C PHE A 217 5.13 21.82 -0.68
N ARG A 218 5.56 21.23 0.43
CA ARG A 218 6.97 21.14 0.83
C ARG A 218 7.57 19.81 0.42
N TYR A 219 6.75 18.76 0.43
CA TYR A 219 7.14 17.38 0.17
C TYR A 219 6.50 16.85 -1.10
N PHE A 220 7.30 16.09 -1.85
CA PHE A 220 6.90 15.44 -3.09
C PHE A 220 7.20 13.95 -2.98
N GLU A 221 6.16 13.12 -3.01
CA GLU A 221 6.30 11.66 -3.03
C GLU A 221 6.42 11.18 -4.48
N SER A 222 7.34 10.26 -4.77
CA SER A 222 7.45 9.67 -6.10
C SER A 222 6.14 9.01 -6.50
N TYR A 223 5.63 9.32 -7.69
CA TYR A 223 4.38 8.72 -8.15
C TYR A 223 4.56 7.20 -8.32
N PRO A 224 3.60 6.38 -7.85
CA PRO A 224 3.73 4.94 -7.86
C PRO A 224 3.83 4.36 -9.28
N GLU A 225 4.63 3.31 -9.44
CA GLU A 225 4.69 2.53 -10.68
C GLU A 225 3.34 1.89 -10.98
N ASN A 226 2.60 2.47 -11.93
CA ASN A 226 1.32 1.97 -12.41
C ASN A 226 1.15 2.31 -13.91
N THR A 227 0.06 1.82 -14.51
CA THR A 227 -0.28 2.08 -15.92
C THR A 227 -0.36 3.58 -16.22
N LEU A 228 -0.85 4.37 -15.27
CA LEU A 228 -0.94 5.82 -15.40
C LEU A 228 0.45 6.49 -15.45
N LYS A 229 1.41 6.06 -14.62
CA LYS A 229 2.79 6.57 -14.63
C LYS A 229 3.47 6.36 -15.98
N ARG A 230 3.25 5.20 -16.62
CA ARG A 230 3.75 4.92 -17.96
C ARG A 230 3.17 5.90 -18.97
N VAL A 231 1.85 6.12 -18.95
CA VAL A 231 1.19 7.13 -19.80
C VAL A 231 1.76 8.53 -19.54
N TYR A 232 1.98 8.91 -18.28
CA TYR A 232 2.60 10.19 -17.93
C TYR A 232 4.02 10.33 -18.43
N THR A 233 4.79 9.25 -18.37
CA THR A 233 6.19 9.27 -18.80
C THR A 233 6.27 9.45 -20.31
N GLU A 234 5.40 8.76 -21.07
CA GLU A 234 5.31 8.92 -22.51
C GLU A 234 4.80 10.31 -22.90
N LEU A 235 3.76 10.84 -22.24
CA LEU A 235 3.31 12.21 -22.47
C LEU A 235 4.38 13.24 -22.13
N ALA A 236 5.02 13.15 -20.97
CA ALA A 236 6.08 14.05 -20.55
C ALA A 236 7.27 14.06 -21.53
N ARG A 237 7.58 12.91 -22.15
CA ARG A 237 8.67 12.77 -23.13
C ARG A 237 8.33 13.29 -24.53
N THR A 238 7.06 13.18 -24.93
CA THR A 238 6.63 13.46 -26.32
C THR A 238 5.95 14.82 -26.49
N HIS A 239 5.57 15.48 -25.39
CA HIS A 239 4.84 16.74 -25.45
C HIS A 239 5.70 17.90 -25.99
N SER A 240 5.21 18.57 -27.04
CA SER A 240 5.95 19.61 -27.77
C SER A 240 6.19 20.91 -26.99
N TYR A 241 5.31 21.25 -26.05
CA TYR A 241 5.42 22.50 -25.27
C TYR A 241 6.54 22.52 -24.22
N PHE A 242 6.99 21.36 -23.72
CA PHE A 242 7.97 21.28 -22.65
C PHE A 242 8.93 20.13 -22.92
N GLN A 243 10.18 20.43 -23.27
CA GLN A 243 11.23 19.42 -23.34
C GLN A 243 11.63 18.98 -21.92
N SER A 244 10.90 18.03 -21.36
CA SER A 244 11.30 17.35 -20.13
C SER A 244 12.30 16.26 -20.50
N GLY A 245 13.59 16.55 -20.37
CA GLY A 245 14.64 15.52 -20.41
C GLY A 245 14.60 14.56 -19.21
N TYR A 246 13.57 14.65 -18.36
CA TYR A 246 13.44 14.02 -17.05
C TYR A 246 12.14 13.21 -16.97
N ILE A 247 12.18 12.06 -16.29
CA ILE A 247 11.05 11.12 -16.10
C ILE A 247 10.41 11.23 -14.71
N ASN A 248 10.79 12.26 -13.95
CA ASN A 248 10.46 12.35 -12.54
C ASN A 248 9.05 12.91 -12.37
N ILE A 249 8.14 12.04 -11.94
CA ILE A 249 6.75 12.38 -11.65
C ILE A 249 6.55 12.21 -10.14
N TYR A 250 6.01 13.24 -9.50
CA TYR A 250 5.75 13.26 -8.08
C TYR A 250 4.30 13.61 -7.80
N GLN A 251 3.80 13.19 -6.64
CA GLN A 251 2.57 13.66 -6.04
C GLN A 251 2.93 14.69 -4.96
N GLY A 252 2.31 15.86 -5.02
CA GLY A 252 2.46 16.86 -3.98
C GLY A 252 1.78 16.40 -2.69
N MET A 253 2.47 16.51 -1.57
CA MET A 253 1.93 16.23 -0.25
C MET A 253 1.64 17.55 0.47
N ASP A 254 0.40 17.70 0.93
CA ASP A 254 -0.08 18.82 1.74
C ASP A 254 0.22 18.65 3.24
N THR A 255 0.60 17.43 3.63
CA THR A 255 0.77 17.00 5.01
C THR A 255 2.16 16.41 5.21
N ASP A 256 2.77 16.67 6.36
CA ASP A 256 4.11 16.17 6.67
C ASP A 256 4.15 14.63 6.68
N ARG A 257 5.28 14.11 6.21
CA ARG A 257 5.59 12.68 6.13
C ARG A 257 5.40 11.95 7.46
N ASP A 258 5.78 12.60 8.56
CA ASP A 258 5.72 12.04 9.90
C ASP A 258 4.27 11.84 10.38
N LEU A 259 3.34 12.70 9.95
CA LEU A 259 1.91 12.54 10.25
C LEU A 259 1.34 11.30 9.55
N TRP A 260 1.74 11.07 8.30
CA TRP A 260 1.37 9.85 7.57
C TRP A 260 1.94 8.60 8.22
N ALA A 261 3.21 8.63 8.60
CA ALA A 261 3.84 7.54 9.35
C ALA A 261 3.07 7.21 10.63
N GLN A 262 2.75 8.22 11.45
CA GLN A 262 1.96 8.04 12.67
C GLN A 262 0.56 7.50 12.39
N TYR A 263 -0.12 8.03 11.37
CA TYR A 263 -1.44 7.55 10.96
C TYR A 263 -1.42 6.05 10.67
N TYR A 264 -0.45 5.57 9.88
CA TYR A 264 -0.34 4.16 9.53
C TYR A 264 0.06 3.27 10.71
N VAL A 265 0.89 3.74 11.66
CA VAL A 265 1.14 2.99 12.91
C VAL A 265 -0.14 2.86 13.73
N ARG A 266 -0.93 3.94 13.88
CA ARG A 266 -2.20 3.88 14.61
C ARG A 266 -3.17 2.90 13.95
N GLN A 267 -3.26 2.88 12.62
CA GLN A 267 -4.06 1.91 11.88
C GLN A 267 -3.57 0.48 12.07
N PHE A 268 -2.25 0.24 12.07
CA PHE A 268 -1.67 -1.06 12.40
C PHE A 268 -2.09 -1.53 13.80
N LEU A 269 -1.94 -0.67 14.82
CA LEU A 269 -2.32 -0.99 16.20
C LEU A 269 -3.83 -1.26 16.31
N TYR A 270 -4.65 -0.48 15.62
CA TYR A 270 -6.09 -0.69 15.57
C TYR A 270 -6.44 -2.07 14.98
N TYR A 271 -5.89 -2.41 13.80
CA TYR A 271 -6.10 -3.74 13.21
C TYR A 271 -5.55 -4.86 14.10
N PHE A 272 -4.42 -4.63 14.75
CA PHE A 272 -3.83 -5.62 15.66
C PHE A 272 -4.75 -5.91 16.85
N ILE A 273 -5.28 -4.87 17.50
CA ILE A 273 -6.10 -5.00 18.71
C ILE A 273 -7.53 -5.44 18.40
N PHE A 274 -8.17 -4.85 17.39
CA PHE A 274 -9.61 -5.00 17.16
C PHE A 274 -9.97 -5.98 16.03
N VAL A 275 -9.01 -6.40 15.20
CA VAL A 275 -9.25 -7.37 14.14
C VAL A 275 -8.46 -8.65 14.37
N ILE A 276 -7.14 -8.54 14.48
CA ILE A 276 -6.24 -9.69 14.60
C ILE A 276 -6.47 -10.43 15.91
N ILE A 277 -6.34 -9.79 17.07
CA ILE A 277 -6.55 -10.46 18.38
C ILE A 277 -7.92 -11.16 18.47
N PRO A 278 -9.05 -10.52 18.10
CA PRO A 278 -10.36 -11.17 18.08
C PRO A 278 -10.43 -12.36 17.12
N LEU A 279 -9.88 -12.24 15.90
CA LEU A 279 -9.83 -13.35 14.94
C LEU A 279 -9.03 -14.55 15.49
N LEU A 280 -7.96 -14.29 16.24
CA LEU A 280 -7.17 -15.33 16.90
C LEU A 280 -7.93 -16.01 18.04
N ILE A 281 -8.69 -15.24 18.82
CA ILE A 281 -9.55 -15.81 19.87
C ILE A 281 -10.62 -16.70 19.23
N VAL A 282 -11.35 -16.20 18.23
CA VAL A 282 -12.42 -16.93 17.54
C VAL A 282 -11.87 -18.19 16.89
N SER A 283 -10.76 -18.10 16.14
CA SER A 283 -10.15 -19.28 15.52
C SER A 283 -9.71 -20.32 16.55
N SER A 284 -9.16 -19.91 17.70
CA SER A 284 -8.81 -20.82 18.78
C SER A 284 -10.03 -21.53 19.42
N LEU A 285 -11.20 -20.88 19.44
CA LEU A 285 -12.44 -21.46 19.94
C LEU A 285 -13.01 -22.51 18.97
N PHE A 286 -13.00 -22.23 17.65
CA PHE A 286 -13.44 -23.18 16.62
C PHE A 286 -12.59 -24.44 16.56
N VAL A 287 -11.27 -24.32 16.76
CA VAL A 287 -10.38 -25.49 16.85
C VAL A 287 -10.72 -26.36 18.06
N ARG A 288 -11.19 -25.77 19.16
CA ARG A 288 -11.56 -26.50 20.37
C ARG A 288 -12.84 -27.31 20.22
N THR A 289 -13.86 -26.78 19.55
CA THR A 289 -15.15 -27.49 19.36
C THR A 289 -15.00 -28.69 18.43
N ASN A 290 -14.26 -28.55 17.33
CA ASN A 290 -14.01 -29.65 16.39
C ASN A 290 -13.20 -30.80 17.01
N HIS A 291 -12.46 -30.55 18.11
CA HIS A 291 -11.69 -31.57 18.81
C HIS A 291 -12.49 -32.29 19.93
N SER A 292 -13.55 -31.67 20.49
CA SER A 292 -14.41 -32.38 21.46
C SER A 292 -15.28 -33.43 20.79
N ASP A 293 -15.68 -33.20 19.54
CA ASP A 293 -16.60 -34.08 18.82
C ASP A 293 -15.89 -35.31 18.23
N SER A 294 -14.55 -35.29 18.12
CA SER A 294 -13.75 -36.44 17.71
C SER A 294 -13.48 -37.46 18.82
N HIS A 295 -13.98 -37.22 20.04
CA HIS A 295 -13.94 -38.17 21.16
C HIS A 295 -15.33 -38.75 21.50
N GLY A 296 -16.22 -38.80 20.51
CA GLY A 296 -17.42 -39.63 20.56
C GLY A 296 -17.08 -41.10 20.85
N ASN A 297 -17.31 -41.47 22.10
CA ASN A 297 -17.43 -42.81 22.70
C ASN A 297 -17.09 -44.03 21.80
N PRO A 298 -16.01 -44.79 22.06
CA PRO A 298 -15.78 -46.11 21.43
C PRO A 298 -16.75 -47.21 21.91
N TYR A 299 -17.72 -46.89 22.77
CA TYR A 299 -18.78 -47.80 23.23
C TYR A 299 -20.17 -47.37 22.75
N GLN A 300 -20.34 -47.16 21.44
CA GLN A 300 -21.64 -47.32 20.80
C GLN A 300 -21.50 -48.41 19.74
N ALA A 301 -21.74 -49.63 20.21
CA ALA A 301 -22.06 -50.80 19.41
C ALA A 301 -23.49 -50.69 18.87
#